data_AF-A0A2C9K4W4-F1
#
_entry.id   AF-A0A2C9K4W4-F1
#
_cell.length_a   1.000
_cell.length_b   1.000
_cell.length_c   1.000
_cell.angle_alpha   90.00
_cell.angle_beta   90.00
_cell.angle_gamma   90.00
#
_symmetry.space_group_name_H-M   'P 1'
#
loop_
_entity.id
_entity.type
_entity.pdbx_description
1 polymer ?
#
loop_
_entity_poly.entity_id
_entity_poly.type
_entity_poly.pdbx_seq_one_letter_code
_entity_poly.pdbx_strand_id
1 'polypeptide(L)'
;MAVNKTPYILALIAFVLSFHLDLAASRNFKYEPNWDSLDSRPLPDWYDQGKIGIFIHWGVFSVPSFSSEWFWYHWQGPQKWPAIQNFMAANYPPDWTYADFAEQFDTPAGLYDPDHWADIFNASGARYVVQVTKHHEGFTSWPSKHSFNWNSMDVGPKRDLVADISTAVRKYPNLRYGVYHSLFEWFNPLYLQDAANEYKTQEFPFTKTLPELYELVNTYKPDIVWSDGCPSTDAYWNSTYFLAWLYNESPVKDTVVTNDRWGENCMCKHGGFLTCSDGYNPGKLSTRKFENAMKLDASSWGYRRDLNLKFTISIEKLLQTVVKTISCNGNILINVGPTKEGTIPPIFEERLRQMGSWLQVNGEAVYYSRPWVHQNDTLTPGVWYTQRKEFNAVYAFVYDWPEGVLKLGAPVPTSQTQVTLLGSYNQAFTYTYEPGQSFNINIPTIPFNQMPCEWLWVFKLTNLE
;
A
#
# COMPACT_ATOMS: atom_id res chain seq x y z
N MET A 1 29.70 68.43 -29.27
CA MET A 1 28.33 68.48 -28.71
C MET A 1 27.39 67.80 -29.68
N ALA A 2 26.42 67.06 -29.14
CA ALA A 2 25.24 66.50 -29.80
C ALA A 2 25.37 65.20 -30.62
N VAL A 3 25.22 64.10 -29.88
CA VAL A 3 24.32 62.95 -30.11
C VAL A 3 24.43 62.16 -31.42
N ASN A 4 25.14 61.04 -31.35
CA ASN A 4 24.99 59.89 -32.25
C ASN A 4 23.69 59.13 -31.92
N LYS A 5 22.80 58.99 -32.91
CA LYS A 5 21.68 58.04 -32.86
C LYS A 5 21.96 56.90 -33.83
N THR A 6 22.29 55.73 -33.29
CA THR A 6 22.27 54.45 -34.01
C THR A 6 20.97 53.74 -33.64
N PRO A 7 20.18 53.21 -34.59
CA PRO A 7 18.98 52.45 -34.27
C PRO A 7 19.36 51.02 -33.87
N TYR A 8 18.85 50.57 -32.72
CA TYR A 8 18.93 49.18 -32.29
C TYR A 8 17.96 48.34 -33.14
N ILE A 9 18.52 47.40 -33.91
CA ILE A 9 17.78 46.29 -34.52
C ILE A 9 17.51 45.27 -33.40
N LEU A 10 16.26 45.19 -32.96
CA LEU A 10 15.76 44.10 -32.12
C LEU A 10 15.49 42.89 -33.04
N ALA A 11 16.43 41.94 -33.06
CA ALA A 11 16.19 40.63 -33.63
C ALA A 11 15.37 39.80 -32.61
N LEU A 12 14.08 39.66 -32.88
CA LEU A 12 13.19 38.76 -32.14
C LEU A 12 13.43 37.34 -32.67
N ILE A 13 14.24 36.53 -31.97
CA ILE A 13 14.33 35.09 -32.23
C ILE A 13 13.15 34.44 -31.50
N ALA A 14 12.09 34.14 -32.26
CA ALA A 14 11.01 33.30 -31.79
C ALA A 14 11.52 31.84 -31.69
N PHE A 15 11.80 31.39 -30.47
CA PHE A 15 12.05 29.98 -30.18
C PHE A 15 10.69 29.27 -30.19
N VAL A 16 10.33 28.66 -31.31
CA VAL A 16 9.18 27.74 -31.39
C VAL A 16 9.58 26.47 -30.66
N LEU A 17 9.23 26.38 -29.38
CA LEU A 17 9.19 25.13 -28.63
C LEU A 17 8.07 24.27 -29.22
N SER A 18 8.44 23.36 -30.11
CA SER A 18 7.58 22.26 -30.55
C SER A 18 7.34 21.35 -29.34
N PHE A 19 6.29 21.64 -28.58
CA PHE A 19 5.67 20.64 -27.72
C PHE A 19 5.09 19.57 -28.65
N HIS A 20 5.80 18.44 -28.78
CA HIS A 20 5.16 17.20 -29.20
C HIS A 20 4.19 16.81 -28.08
N LEU A 21 2.96 17.32 -28.16
CA LEU A 21 1.83 16.63 -27.59
C LEU A 21 1.71 15.31 -28.37
N ASP A 22 2.14 14.21 -27.74
CA ASP A 22 1.60 12.90 -28.08
C ASP A 22 0.11 12.95 -27.75
N LEU A 23 -0.71 13.40 -28.72
CA LEU A 23 -2.11 13.02 -28.78
C LEU A 23 -2.13 11.51 -29.03
N ALA A 24 -2.00 10.74 -27.95
CA ALA A 24 -2.52 9.39 -27.94
C ALA A 24 -4.03 9.55 -28.23
N ALA A 25 -4.44 9.23 -29.45
CA ALA A 25 -5.84 9.08 -29.77
C ALA A 25 -6.39 7.99 -28.85
N SER A 26 -7.01 8.37 -27.74
CA SER A 26 -7.73 7.44 -26.89
C SER A 26 -8.90 6.93 -27.73
N ARG A 27 -8.72 5.78 -28.38
CA ARG A 27 -9.87 4.94 -28.66
C ARG A 27 -10.57 4.80 -27.31
N ASN A 28 -11.82 5.27 -27.21
CA ASN A 28 -12.67 5.04 -26.06
C ASN A 28 -12.92 3.53 -25.97
N PHE A 29 -11.92 2.79 -25.47
CA PHE A 29 -12.03 1.39 -25.17
C PHE A 29 -12.99 1.31 -23.98
N LYS A 30 -14.19 0.81 -24.25
CA LYS A 30 -15.17 0.57 -23.20
C LYS A 30 -14.88 -0.80 -22.61
N TYR A 31 -14.64 -0.85 -21.31
CA TYR A 31 -14.48 -2.11 -20.59
C TYR A 31 -15.83 -2.79 -20.42
N GLU A 32 -15.96 -4.02 -20.90
CA GLU A 32 -17.15 -4.85 -20.73
C GLU A 32 -17.15 -5.52 -19.34
N PRO A 33 -18.31 -5.86 -18.76
CA PRO A 33 -18.41 -6.46 -17.42
C PRO A 33 -18.05 -7.95 -17.42
N ASN A 34 -16.87 -8.29 -17.92
CA ASN A 34 -16.27 -9.62 -17.91
C ASN A 34 -14.76 -9.54 -17.68
N TRP A 35 -14.16 -10.59 -17.12
CA TRP A 35 -12.76 -10.58 -16.72
C TRP A 35 -11.77 -10.45 -17.88
N ASP A 36 -12.05 -11.01 -19.05
CA ASP A 36 -11.19 -10.85 -20.24
C ASP A 36 -11.03 -9.36 -20.60
N SER A 37 -12.11 -8.60 -20.55
CA SER A 37 -12.06 -7.15 -20.78
C SER A 37 -11.45 -6.40 -19.60
N LEU A 38 -11.82 -6.71 -18.36
CA LEU A 38 -11.39 -5.96 -17.18
C LEU A 38 -9.89 -6.16 -16.87
N ASP A 39 -9.40 -7.40 -16.97
CA ASP A 39 -7.99 -7.74 -16.72
C ASP A 39 -7.06 -7.21 -17.83
N SER A 40 -7.61 -6.83 -19.00
CA SER A 40 -6.85 -6.17 -20.07
C SER A 40 -6.52 -4.70 -19.77
N ARG A 41 -7.15 -4.09 -18.76
CA ARG A 41 -6.89 -2.70 -18.39
C ARG A 41 -5.46 -2.56 -17.86
N PRO A 42 -4.63 -1.70 -18.48
CA PRO A 42 -3.30 -1.45 -17.95
C PRO A 42 -3.38 -0.76 -16.59
N LEU A 43 -2.45 -1.09 -15.70
CA LEU A 43 -2.29 -0.34 -14.46
C LEU A 43 -1.73 1.06 -14.77
N PRO A 44 -2.24 2.11 -14.11
CA PRO A 44 -1.69 3.44 -14.24
C PRO A 44 -0.27 3.49 -13.65
N ASP A 45 0.61 4.24 -14.31
CA ASP A 45 2.04 4.27 -14.02
C ASP A 45 2.36 4.60 -12.56
N TRP A 46 1.58 5.51 -11.95
CA TRP A 46 1.80 5.93 -10.57
C TRP A 46 1.80 4.74 -9.60
N TYR A 47 0.97 3.71 -9.85
CA TYR A 47 0.84 2.58 -8.94
C TYR A 47 2.09 1.73 -9.00
N ASP A 48 2.54 1.37 -10.20
CA ASP A 48 3.77 0.60 -10.35
C ASP A 48 5.02 1.40 -9.95
N GLN A 49 5.03 2.72 -10.12
CA GLN A 49 6.15 3.57 -9.71
C GLN A 49 6.20 3.83 -8.19
N GLY A 50 5.04 3.79 -7.52
CA GLY A 50 4.88 4.18 -6.11
C GLY A 50 5.41 3.17 -5.09
N LYS A 51 5.34 1.88 -5.40
CA LYS A 51 5.88 0.72 -4.63
C LYS A 51 5.35 0.48 -3.21
N ILE A 52 5.22 1.52 -2.39
CA ILE A 52 4.98 1.41 -0.95
C ILE A 52 3.71 2.21 -0.60
N GLY A 53 2.78 1.55 0.07
CA GLY A 53 1.59 2.16 0.65
C GLY A 53 1.42 1.88 2.13
N ILE A 54 0.59 2.68 2.79
CA ILE A 54 0.16 2.47 4.18
C ILE A 54 -1.28 2.01 4.21
N PHE A 55 -1.57 0.99 5.02
CA PHE A 55 -2.92 0.52 5.30
C PHE A 55 -3.35 0.95 6.70
N ILE A 56 -4.62 1.28 6.89
CA ILE A 56 -5.16 1.72 8.18
C ILE A 56 -6.38 0.88 8.54
N HIS A 57 -6.26 -0.01 9.51
CA HIS A 57 -7.40 -0.70 10.12
C HIS A 57 -7.82 0.01 11.41
N TRP A 58 -8.83 0.86 11.29
CA TRP A 58 -9.37 1.66 12.38
C TRP A 58 -10.90 1.70 12.30
N GLY A 59 -11.57 1.31 13.37
CA GLY A 59 -13.03 1.21 13.43
C GLY A 59 -13.49 0.86 14.85
N VAL A 60 -14.75 0.46 15.00
CA VAL A 60 -15.33 0.17 16.33
C VAL A 60 -14.61 -0.99 17.01
N PHE A 61 -14.09 -1.95 16.22
CA PHE A 61 -13.23 -3.02 16.73
C PHE A 61 -11.96 -2.55 17.46
N SER A 62 -11.51 -1.30 17.27
CA SER A 62 -10.39 -0.73 18.04
C SER A 62 -10.77 -0.42 19.49
N VAL A 63 -12.06 -0.26 19.81
CA VAL A 63 -12.57 0.10 21.15
C VAL A 63 -12.28 -0.95 22.22
N PRO A 64 -12.64 -2.24 22.04
CA PRO A 64 -12.26 -3.26 23.02
C PRO A 64 -10.74 -3.41 23.11
N SER A 65 -10.00 -3.05 22.05
CA SER A 65 -8.54 -3.08 21.98
C SER A 65 -7.98 -4.45 22.41
N PHE A 66 -8.65 -5.54 22.04
CA PHE A 66 -8.29 -6.88 22.48
C PHE A 66 -8.42 -7.88 21.33
N SER A 67 -7.49 -8.83 21.26
CA SER A 67 -7.38 -9.81 20.17
C SER A 67 -7.12 -9.17 18.79
N SER A 68 -8.15 -8.75 18.06
CA SER A 68 -8.02 -8.27 16.68
C SER A 68 -9.30 -7.57 16.17
N GLU A 69 -9.24 -7.05 14.96
CA GLU A 69 -10.38 -6.53 14.20
C GLU A 69 -11.51 -7.56 13.97
N TRP A 70 -11.25 -8.85 14.22
CA TRP A 70 -12.23 -9.95 14.22
C TRP A 70 -12.95 -10.15 15.57
N PHE A 71 -12.79 -9.22 16.52
CA PHE A 71 -13.34 -9.32 17.87
C PHE A 71 -14.82 -9.72 17.89
N TRP A 72 -15.68 -9.04 17.11
CA TRP A 72 -17.12 -9.32 17.13
C TRP A 72 -17.44 -10.73 16.66
N TYR A 73 -16.80 -11.20 15.59
CA TYR A 73 -17.00 -12.54 15.04
C TYR A 73 -16.57 -13.62 16.04
N HIS A 74 -15.44 -13.45 16.72
CA HIS A 74 -14.98 -14.40 17.74
C HIS A 74 -15.70 -14.25 19.10
N TRP A 75 -16.50 -13.20 19.28
CA TRP A 75 -17.38 -13.03 20.43
C TRP A 75 -18.75 -13.66 20.20
N GLN A 76 -19.43 -13.29 19.11
CA GLN A 76 -20.83 -13.62 18.87
C GLN A 76 -21.06 -14.58 17.69
N GLY A 77 -20.08 -14.71 16.80
CA GLY A 77 -20.15 -15.59 15.64
C GLY A 77 -19.97 -17.07 15.98
N PRO A 78 -19.94 -17.94 14.94
CA PRO A 78 -19.85 -19.40 15.13
C PRO A 78 -18.48 -19.84 15.66
N GLN A 79 -17.42 -19.06 15.48
CA GLN A 79 -16.06 -19.39 15.92
C GLN A 79 -15.71 -18.68 17.24
N LYS A 80 -16.43 -18.99 18.32
CA LYS A 80 -16.22 -18.30 19.61
C LYS A 80 -14.87 -18.63 20.25
N TRP A 81 -14.17 -17.60 20.71
CA TRP A 81 -12.88 -17.77 21.40
C TRP A 81 -13.03 -17.56 22.91
N PRO A 82 -12.62 -18.52 23.77
CA PRO A 82 -12.77 -18.42 25.22
C PRO A 82 -12.12 -17.16 25.83
N ALA A 83 -10.98 -16.72 25.30
CA ALA A 83 -10.30 -15.51 25.78
C ALA A 83 -11.16 -14.25 25.62
N ILE A 84 -11.90 -14.13 24.51
CA ILE A 84 -12.80 -13.00 24.26
C ILE A 84 -14.05 -13.09 25.14
N GLN A 85 -14.60 -14.29 25.36
CA GLN A 85 -15.72 -14.47 26.29
C GLN A 85 -15.35 -14.06 27.73
N ASN A 86 -14.18 -14.52 28.20
CA ASN A 86 -13.66 -14.17 29.52
C ASN A 86 -13.36 -12.68 29.64
N PHE A 87 -12.80 -12.08 28.59
CA PHE A 87 -12.57 -10.64 28.53
C PHE A 87 -13.89 -9.87 28.66
N MET A 88 -14.93 -10.25 27.90
CA MET A 88 -16.23 -9.60 27.97
C MET A 88 -16.87 -9.75 29.36
N ALA A 89 -16.90 -10.97 29.90
CA ALA A 89 -17.45 -11.22 31.23
C ALA A 89 -16.73 -10.47 32.36
N ALA A 90 -15.42 -10.21 32.21
CA ALA A 90 -14.61 -9.52 33.22
C ALA A 90 -14.64 -7.99 33.10
N ASN A 91 -14.94 -7.43 31.93
CA ASN A 91 -14.77 -5.99 31.66
C ASN A 91 -16.08 -5.27 31.31
N TYR A 92 -17.15 -5.99 30.94
CA TYR A 92 -18.41 -5.39 30.47
C TYR A 92 -19.63 -6.04 31.14
N PRO A 93 -20.74 -5.29 31.27
CA PRO A 93 -22.01 -5.83 31.75
C PRO A 93 -22.51 -7.03 30.92
N PRO A 94 -23.28 -7.97 31.50
CA PRO A 94 -23.78 -9.15 30.79
C PRO A 94 -24.70 -8.86 29.59
N ASP A 95 -25.33 -7.69 29.56
CA ASP A 95 -26.21 -7.20 28.50
C ASP A 95 -25.50 -6.33 27.47
N TRP A 96 -24.19 -6.12 27.60
CA TRP A 96 -23.39 -5.37 26.65
C TRP A 96 -23.44 -6.02 25.26
N THR A 97 -23.70 -5.21 24.24
CA THR A 97 -23.74 -5.58 22.84
C THR A 97 -22.54 -4.99 22.09
N TYR A 98 -22.31 -5.44 20.86
CA TYR A 98 -21.23 -4.86 20.05
C TYR A 98 -21.51 -3.40 19.65
N ALA A 99 -22.78 -3.05 19.46
CA ALA A 99 -23.18 -1.70 19.10
C ALA A 99 -22.81 -0.67 20.18
N ASP A 100 -22.83 -1.07 21.46
CA ASP A 100 -22.48 -0.21 22.59
C ASP A 100 -21.01 0.25 22.55
N PHE A 101 -20.13 -0.45 21.82
CA PHE A 101 -18.76 0.01 21.60
C PHE A 101 -18.70 1.26 20.70
N ALA A 102 -19.66 1.47 19.81
CA ALA A 102 -19.60 2.59 18.88
C ALA A 102 -19.69 3.95 19.59
N GLU A 103 -20.37 4.02 20.75
CA GLU A 103 -20.39 5.24 21.57
C GLU A 103 -19.03 5.56 22.21
N GLN A 104 -18.17 4.55 22.38
CA GLN A 104 -16.82 4.68 22.93
C GLN A 104 -15.74 4.81 21.85
N PHE A 105 -16.13 4.68 20.57
CA PHE A 105 -15.27 5.02 19.45
C PHE A 105 -15.35 6.53 19.25
N ASP A 106 -14.31 7.25 19.64
CA ASP A 106 -14.35 8.71 19.69
C ASP A 106 -13.01 9.32 19.25
N THR A 107 -13.04 10.59 18.85
CA THR A 107 -11.88 11.35 18.40
C THR A 107 -11.73 12.60 19.27
N PRO A 108 -11.32 12.44 20.53
CA PRO A 108 -11.24 13.55 21.46
C PRO A 108 -10.20 14.58 20.99
N ALA A 109 -10.49 15.85 21.26
CA ALA A 109 -9.61 16.95 20.90
C ALA A 109 -8.20 16.74 21.51
N GLY A 110 -7.17 16.82 20.67
CA GLY A 110 -5.77 16.65 21.06
C GLY A 110 -5.23 15.23 20.94
N LEU A 111 -6.05 14.22 20.61
CA LEU A 111 -5.57 12.86 20.32
C LEU A 111 -5.67 12.50 18.83
N TYR A 112 -6.83 12.72 18.21
CA TYR A 112 -6.99 12.49 16.77
C TYR A 112 -6.63 13.74 15.97
N ASP A 113 -5.60 13.62 15.13
CA ASP A 113 -5.18 14.64 14.18
C ASP A 113 -4.85 13.99 12.81
N PRO A 114 -5.72 14.16 11.79
CA PRO A 114 -5.49 13.58 10.47
C PRO A 114 -4.28 14.21 9.76
N ASP A 115 -3.91 15.46 10.07
CA ASP A 115 -2.72 16.10 9.50
C ASP A 115 -1.44 15.50 10.08
N HIS A 116 -1.44 15.16 11.37
CA HIS A 116 -0.34 14.43 11.98
C HIS A 116 -0.19 13.01 11.38
N TRP A 117 -1.30 12.31 11.12
CA TRP A 117 -1.26 11.03 10.42
C TRP A 117 -0.66 11.17 9.02
N ALA A 118 -1.12 12.16 8.24
CA ALA A 118 -0.60 12.42 6.90
C ALA A 118 0.90 12.78 6.92
N ASP A 119 1.37 13.52 7.93
CA ASP A 119 2.80 13.76 8.16
C ASP A 119 3.58 12.46 8.36
N ILE A 120 3.11 11.58 9.25
CA ILE A 120 3.74 10.28 9.50
C ILE A 120 3.81 9.46 8.20
N PHE A 121 2.72 9.38 7.45
CA PHE A 121 2.66 8.61 6.22
C PHE A 121 3.57 9.18 5.14
N ASN A 122 3.62 10.50 4.98
CA ASN A 122 4.54 11.14 4.03
C ASN A 122 6.00 10.96 4.48
N ALA A 123 6.29 11.14 5.76
CA ALA A 123 7.61 10.95 6.33
C ALA A 123 8.09 9.51 6.20
N SER A 124 7.18 8.53 6.16
CA SER A 124 7.51 7.12 5.93
C SER A 124 8.02 6.81 4.52
N GLY A 125 7.88 7.74 3.57
CA GLY A 125 8.20 7.56 2.17
C GLY A 125 7.08 6.93 1.34
N ALA A 126 5.97 6.49 1.95
CA ALA A 126 4.83 5.94 1.21
C ALA A 126 4.36 6.86 0.07
N ARG A 127 3.71 6.23 -0.92
CA ARG A 127 3.16 6.91 -2.11
C ARG A 127 1.65 6.80 -2.21
N TYR A 128 1.04 5.99 -1.36
CA TYR A 128 -0.41 5.91 -1.23
C TYR A 128 -0.81 5.45 0.17
N VAL A 129 -2.02 5.79 0.57
CA VAL A 129 -2.64 5.40 1.84
C VAL A 129 -3.98 4.75 1.52
N VAL A 130 -4.26 3.58 2.09
CA VAL A 130 -5.55 2.89 1.98
C VAL A 130 -6.20 2.87 3.35
N GLN A 131 -7.35 3.52 3.49
CA GLN A 131 -8.12 3.53 4.74
C GLN A 131 -9.21 2.46 4.71
N VAL A 132 -9.34 1.67 5.77
CA VAL A 132 -10.55 0.86 6.00
C VAL A 132 -11.73 1.78 6.25
N THR A 133 -12.57 1.92 5.22
CA THR A 133 -13.78 2.75 5.29
C THR A 133 -14.93 1.97 5.92
N LYS A 134 -15.00 0.66 5.64
CA LYS A 134 -15.93 -0.30 6.24
C LYS A 134 -15.22 -1.65 6.38
N HIS A 135 -15.16 -2.20 7.58
CA HIS A 135 -14.72 -3.57 7.82
C HIS A 135 -15.93 -4.52 7.91
N HIS A 136 -15.70 -5.79 8.22
CA HIS A 136 -16.75 -6.84 8.25
C HIS A 136 -17.83 -6.61 9.31
N GLU A 137 -17.60 -5.70 10.27
CA GLU A 137 -18.60 -5.24 11.25
C GLU A 137 -19.66 -4.31 10.67
N GLY A 138 -19.50 -3.85 9.42
CA GLY A 138 -20.47 -3.00 8.73
C GLY A 138 -20.51 -1.54 9.18
N PHE A 139 -19.69 -1.14 10.14
CA PHE A 139 -19.58 0.26 10.56
C PHE A 139 -18.86 1.06 9.48
N THR A 140 -19.47 2.16 9.04
CA THR A 140 -18.89 3.03 8.02
C THR A 140 -18.21 4.25 8.65
N SER A 141 -16.96 4.50 8.27
CA SER A 141 -16.14 5.64 8.75
C SER A 141 -16.48 6.96 8.04
N TRP A 142 -17.64 7.03 7.39
CA TRP A 142 -18.18 8.20 6.70
C TRP A 142 -19.72 8.24 6.86
N PRO A 143 -20.41 9.37 6.62
CA PRO A 143 -21.85 9.49 6.79
C PRO A 143 -22.64 8.78 5.67
N SER A 144 -22.51 7.46 5.59
CA SER A 144 -23.16 6.66 4.54
C SER A 144 -24.67 6.70 4.65
N LYS A 145 -25.34 7.02 3.55
CA LYS A 145 -26.82 6.95 3.46
C LYS A 145 -27.36 5.53 3.57
N HIS A 146 -26.49 4.54 3.41
CA HIS A 146 -26.84 3.12 3.42
C HIS A 146 -26.49 2.45 4.76
N SER A 147 -25.86 3.17 5.69
CA SER A 147 -25.51 2.71 7.05
C SER A 147 -26.06 3.64 8.13
N PHE A 148 -27.35 3.99 8.02
CA PHE A 148 -28.04 4.84 8.99
C PHE A 148 -27.87 4.32 10.43
N ASN A 149 -27.53 5.22 11.36
CA ASN A 149 -27.24 4.94 12.79
C ASN A 149 -26.05 4.01 13.05
N TRP A 150 -25.32 3.57 12.03
CA TRP A 150 -24.15 2.69 12.16
C TRP A 150 -22.98 3.24 11.34
N ASN A 151 -22.66 4.50 11.60
CA ASN A 151 -21.57 5.22 10.95
C ASN A 151 -20.98 6.30 11.87
N SER A 152 -19.76 6.75 11.55
CA SER A 152 -18.98 7.68 12.37
C SER A 152 -19.57 9.09 12.53
N MET A 153 -20.56 9.48 11.71
CA MET A 153 -21.29 10.73 11.90
C MET A 153 -22.48 10.55 12.85
N ASP A 154 -23.19 9.43 12.73
CA ASP A 154 -24.40 9.17 13.51
C ASP A 154 -24.11 8.69 14.94
N VAL A 155 -22.99 7.99 15.18
CA VAL A 155 -22.59 7.50 16.51
C VAL A 155 -21.07 7.57 16.69
N GLY A 156 -20.63 7.78 17.93
CA GLY A 156 -19.21 7.91 18.27
C GLY A 156 -18.64 9.27 17.84
N PRO A 157 -17.70 9.35 16.88
CA PRO A 157 -16.89 10.55 16.61
C PRO A 157 -17.66 11.81 16.19
N LYS A 158 -18.87 11.66 15.63
CA LYS A 158 -19.66 12.74 14.99
C LYS A 158 -18.89 13.46 13.88
N ARG A 159 -18.13 12.69 13.08
CA ARG A 159 -17.21 13.19 12.05
C ARG A 159 -17.22 12.29 10.82
N ASP A 160 -16.88 12.86 9.67
CA ASP A 160 -16.58 12.10 8.46
C ASP A 160 -15.07 11.79 8.43
N LEU A 161 -14.69 10.63 8.96
CA LEU A 161 -13.29 10.24 9.10
C LEU A 161 -12.62 9.96 7.75
N VAL A 162 -13.39 9.56 6.74
CA VAL A 162 -12.89 9.38 5.36
C VAL A 162 -12.59 10.74 4.72
N ALA A 163 -13.44 11.74 4.91
CA ALA A 163 -13.16 13.11 4.46
C ALA A 163 -11.92 13.69 5.16
N ASP A 164 -11.82 13.53 6.48
CA ASP A 164 -10.71 14.06 7.29
C ASP A 164 -9.36 13.52 6.80
N ILE A 165 -9.21 12.19 6.72
CA ILE A 165 -7.95 11.56 6.33
C ILE A 165 -7.65 11.83 4.85
N SER A 166 -8.65 11.70 3.97
CA SER A 166 -8.42 11.92 2.53
C SER A 166 -8.04 13.37 2.21
N THR A 167 -8.57 14.34 2.96
CA THR A 167 -8.19 15.76 2.84
C THR A 167 -6.76 15.98 3.33
N ALA A 168 -6.39 15.42 4.48
CA ALA A 168 -5.04 15.55 5.04
C ALA A 168 -3.98 14.90 4.14
N VAL A 169 -4.23 13.66 3.67
CA VAL A 169 -3.32 12.93 2.77
C VAL A 169 -3.06 13.71 1.48
N ARG A 170 -4.10 14.32 0.90
CA ARG A 170 -3.99 15.08 -0.36
C ARG A 170 -3.23 16.40 -0.24
N LYS A 171 -2.91 16.88 0.98
CA LYS A 171 -1.99 18.02 1.16
C LYS A 171 -0.57 17.68 0.69
N TYR A 172 -0.22 16.39 0.63
CA TYR A 172 1.09 15.92 0.18
C TYR A 172 1.02 15.44 -1.28
N PRO A 173 1.76 16.09 -2.22
CA PRO A 173 1.65 15.80 -3.65
C PRO A 173 2.14 14.40 -4.04
N ASN A 174 2.95 13.77 -3.19
CA ASN A 174 3.50 12.43 -3.43
C ASN A 174 2.62 11.32 -2.84
N LEU A 175 1.55 11.65 -2.12
CA LEU A 175 0.61 10.69 -1.56
C LEU A 175 -0.68 10.65 -2.37
N ARG A 176 -1.11 9.43 -2.65
CA ARG A 176 -2.46 9.13 -3.16
C ARG A 176 -3.33 8.54 -2.08
N TYR A 177 -4.63 8.67 -2.26
CA TYR A 177 -5.61 8.22 -1.27
C TYR A 177 -6.49 7.12 -1.85
N GLY A 178 -6.55 6.00 -1.15
CA GLY A 178 -7.32 4.82 -1.48
C GLY A 178 -8.28 4.45 -0.35
N VAL A 179 -9.27 3.64 -0.69
CA VAL A 179 -10.26 3.12 0.25
C VAL A 179 -10.23 1.61 0.23
N TYR A 180 -10.36 1.03 1.42
CA TYR A 180 -10.74 -0.36 1.59
C TYR A 180 -12.21 -0.47 1.93
N HIS A 181 -12.87 -1.48 1.38
CA HIS A 181 -14.28 -1.77 1.66
C HIS A 181 -14.54 -3.28 1.74
N SER A 182 -15.02 -3.73 2.90
CA SER A 182 -15.54 -5.08 3.08
C SER A 182 -16.85 -5.26 2.31
N LEU A 183 -16.90 -6.21 1.37
CA LEU A 183 -18.10 -6.47 0.57
C LEU A 183 -19.24 -7.00 1.44
N PHE A 184 -18.96 -7.92 2.36
CA PHE A 184 -19.94 -8.46 3.31
C PHE A 184 -19.98 -7.76 4.67
N GLU A 185 -20.99 -8.12 5.46
CA GLU A 185 -21.17 -7.74 6.87
C GLU A 185 -21.58 -8.98 7.67
N TRP A 186 -20.83 -9.35 8.70
CA TRP A 186 -20.99 -10.65 9.40
C TRP A 186 -22.42 -10.94 9.84
N PHE A 187 -23.12 -9.94 10.37
CA PHE A 187 -24.41 -10.10 11.03
C PHE A 187 -25.51 -9.24 10.40
N ASN A 188 -25.31 -8.72 9.19
CA ASN A 188 -26.36 -7.97 8.50
C ASN A 188 -27.50 -8.93 8.10
N PRO A 189 -28.77 -8.65 8.46
CA PRO A 189 -29.88 -9.55 8.17
C PRO A 189 -30.06 -9.89 6.69
N LEU A 190 -29.84 -8.93 5.78
CA LEU A 190 -29.95 -9.17 4.34
C LEU A 190 -28.85 -10.10 3.86
N TYR A 191 -27.62 -9.92 4.35
CA TYR A 191 -26.50 -10.81 4.02
C TYR A 191 -26.76 -12.23 4.53
N LEU A 192 -27.21 -12.36 5.79
CA LEU A 192 -27.55 -13.64 6.38
C LEU A 192 -28.71 -14.33 5.65
N GLN A 193 -29.69 -13.56 5.16
CA GLN A 193 -30.80 -14.08 4.35
C GLN A 193 -30.31 -14.60 3.00
N ASP A 194 -29.48 -13.84 2.29
CA ASP A 194 -28.89 -14.28 1.02
C ASP A 194 -28.01 -15.53 1.23
N ALA A 195 -27.18 -15.54 2.28
CA ALA A 195 -26.35 -16.70 2.63
C ALA A 195 -27.19 -17.94 2.98
N ALA A 196 -28.28 -17.79 3.74
CA ALA A 196 -29.20 -18.89 4.05
C ALA A 196 -29.93 -19.42 2.81
N ASN A 197 -30.07 -18.59 1.77
CA ASN A 197 -30.62 -18.97 0.47
C ASN A 197 -29.52 -19.35 -0.55
N GLU A 198 -28.33 -19.73 -0.08
CA GLU A 198 -27.19 -20.15 -0.92
C GLU A 198 -26.83 -19.12 -2.00
N TYR A 199 -26.98 -17.82 -1.69
CA TYR A 199 -26.67 -16.69 -2.57
C TYR A 199 -27.45 -16.70 -3.90
N LYS A 200 -28.64 -17.32 -3.93
CA LYS A 200 -29.55 -17.31 -5.10
C LYS A 200 -30.27 -15.96 -5.28
N THR A 201 -30.30 -15.15 -4.23
CA THR A 201 -30.74 -13.76 -4.22
C THR A 201 -29.55 -12.84 -4.00
N GLN A 202 -29.68 -11.57 -4.38
CA GLN A 202 -28.62 -10.55 -4.28
C GLN A 202 -29.14 -9.29 -3.54
N GLU A 203 -30.06 -9.47 -2.59
CA GLU A 203 -30.69 -8.35 -1.88
C GLU A 203 -29.65 -7.51 -1.14
N PHE A 204 -28.68 -8.16 -0.48
CA PHE A 204 -27.64 -7.46 0.27
C PHE A 204 -26.68 -6.68 -0.65
N PRO A 205 -26.04 -7.27 -1.69
CA PRO A 205 -25.18 -6.52 -2.59
C PRO A 205 -25.86 -5.30 -3.24
N PHE A 206 -27.10 -5.44 -3.71
CA PHE A 206 -27.81 -4.34 -4.38
C PHE A 206 -28.36 -3.26 -3.44
N THR A 207 -28.71 -3.63 -2.20
CA THR A 207 -29.27 -2.67 -1.23
C THR A 207 -28.20 -2.00 -0.37
N LYS A 208 -27.07 -2.68 -0.14
CA LYS A 208 -26.04 -2.28 0.81
C LYS A 208 -24.68 -2.04 0.15
N THR A 209 -24.02 -3.10 -0.30
CA THR A 209 -22.61 -3.05 -0.72
C THR A 209 -22.37 -2.15 -1.93
N LEU A 210 -23.12 -2.34 -3.02
CA LEU A 210 -22.92 -1.59 -4.25
C LEU A 210 -23.23 -0.10 -4.05
N PRO A 211 -24.37 0.31 -3.48
CA PRO A 211 -24.63 1.73 -3.23
C PRO A 211 -23.54 2.42 -2.40
N GLU A 212 -22.99 1.75 -1.38
CA GLU A 212 -21.87 2.28 -0.59
C GLU A 212 -20.59 2.44 -1.43
N LEU A 213 -20.26 1.46 -2.28
CA LEU A 213 -19.12 1.57 -3.19
C LEU A 213 -19.27 2.73 -4.19
N TYR A 214 -20.45 2.88 -4.79
CA TYR A 214 -20.74 4.02 -5.66
C TYR A 214 -20.63 5.36 -4.90
N GLU A 215 -21.19 5.45 -3.69
CA GLU A 215 -21.13 6.64 -2.86
C GLU A 215 -19.67 7.00 -2.51
N LEU A 216 -18.88 6.02 -2.07
CA LEU A 216 -17.46 6.20 -1.73
C LEU A 216 -16.65 6.72 -2.92
N VAL A 217 -16.80 6.09 -4.09
CA VAL A 217 -16.06 6.47 -5.29
C VAL A 217 -16.43 7.86 -5.76
N ASN A 218 -17.72 8.19 -5.81
CA ASN A 218 -18.18 9.49 -6.29
C ASN A 218 -17.85 10.63 -5.32
N THR A 219 -17.93 10.38 -4.02
CA THR A 219 -17.71 11.39 -2.97
C THR A 219 -16.22 11.63 -2.76
N TYR A 220 -15.45 10.57 -2.52
CA TYR A 220 -14.06 10.69 -2.07
C TYR A 220 -13.05 10.53 -3.18
N LYS A 221 -13.43 10.09 -4.40
CA LYS A 221 -12.55 9.97 -5.58
C LYS A 221 -11.21 9.28 -5.24
N PRO A 222 -11.24 8.02 -4.78
CA PRO A 222 -10.04 7.30 -4.39
C PRO A 222 -9.23 6.83 -5.61
N ASP A 223 -7.91 6.83 -5.47
CA ASP A 223 -6.97 6.24 -6.43
C ASP A 223 -6.90 4.71 -6.32
N ILE A 224 -7.35 4.13 -5.20
CA ILE A 224 -7.43 2.67 -4.99
C ILE A 224 -8.80 2.33 -4.41
N VAL A 225 -9.46 1.32 -4.99
CA VAL A 225 -10.60 0.65 -4.34
C VAL A 225 -10.17 -0.78 -4.03
N TRP A 226 -9.90 -1.05 -2.75
CA TRP A 226 -9.41 -2.31 -2.23
C TRP A 226 -10.57 -3.07 -1.59
N SER A 227 -11.08 -4.12 -2.23
CA SER A 227 -12.20 -4.89 -1.70
C SER A 227 -11.74 -6.06 -0.84
N ASP A 228 -12.61 -6.57 0.02
CA ASP A 228 -12.36 -7.79 0.80
C ASP A 228 -13.66 -8.45 1.23
N GLY A 229 -13.59 -9.57 1.95
CA GLY A 229 -14.77 -10.15 2.58
C GLY A 229 -15.78 -10.62 1.54
N CYS A 230 -15.31 -11.42 0.58
CA CYS A 230 -16.07 -11.87 -0.58
C CYS A 230 -16.32 -13.41 -0.58
N PRO A 231 -17.01 -13.99 0.43
CA PRO A 231 -17.21 -15.44 0.58
C PRO A 231 -18.20 -16.07 -0.43
N SER A 232 -18.44 -15.40 -1.56
CA SER A 232 -19.31 -15.84 -2.65
C SER A 232 -18.74 -15.33 -3.96
N THR A 233 -19.27 -15.79 -5.09
CA THR A 233 -18.74 -15.49 -6.43
C THR A 233 -18.88 -14.02 -6.82
N ASP A 234 -18.05 -13.55 -7.74
CA ASP A 234 -18.15 -12.21 -8.34
C ASP A 234 -19.52 -11.92 -8.96
N ALA A 235 -20.22 -12.96 -9.43
CA ALA A 235 -21.58 -12.86 -9.93
C ALA A 235 -22.56 -12.41 -8.83
N TYR A 236 -22.50 -13.00 -7.62
CA TYR A 236 -23.32 -12.59 -6.48
C TYR A 236 -23.00 -11.15 -6.04
N TRP A 237 -21.74 -10.76 -6.03
CA TRP A 237 -21.34 -9.40 -5.68
C TRP A 237 -21.61 -8.37 -6.79
N ASN A 238 -21.98 -8.83 -7.99
CA ASN A 238 -22.10 -8.02 -9.20
C ASN A 238 -20.82 -7.23 -9.53
N SER A 239 -19.66 -7.81 -9.19
CA SER A 239 -18.39 -7.10 -9.17
C SER A 239 -17.93 -6.64 -10.54
N THR A 240 -18.13 -7.46 -11.58
CA THR A 240 -17.67 -7.09 -12.94
C THR A 240 -18.42 -5.88 -13.49
N TYR A 241 -19.71 -5.73 -13.17
CA TYR A 241 -20.48 -4.54 -13.54
C TYR A 241 -20.02 -3.29 -12.79
N PHE A 242 -19.76 -3.41 -11.48
CA PHE A 242 -19.19 -2.31 -10.72
C PHE A 242 -17.81 -1.89 -11.26
N LEU A 243 -16.92 -2.85 -11.55
CA LEU A 243 -15.60 -2.57 -12.10
C LEU A 243 -15.66 -1.97 -13.51
N ALA A 244 -16.58 -2.44 -14.36
CA ALA A 244 -16.81 -1.85 -15.67
C ALA A 244 -17.27 -0.38 -15.55
N TRP A 245 -18.21 -0.07 -14.65
CA TRP A 245 -18.57 1.32 -14.36
C TRP A 245 -17.37 2.12 -13.83
N LEU A 246 -16.61 1.54 -12.90
CA LEU A 246 -15.45 2.18 -12.26
C LEU A 246 -14.44 2.62 -13.32
N TYR A 247 -14.18 1.78 -14.32
CA TYR A 247 -13.18 2.03 -15.37
C TYR A 247 -13.69 2.82 -16.57
N ASN A 248 -15.01 2.96 -16.75
CA ASN A 248 -15.58 3.67 -17.90
C ASN A 248 -16.14 5.06 -17.54
N GLU A 249 -16.81 5.16 -16.39
CA GLU A 249 -17.76 6.24 -16.10
C GLU A 249 -17.46 6.98 -14.80
N SER A 250 -16.77 6.35 -13.85
CA SER A 250 -16.46 6.97 -12.56
C SER A 250 -15.55 8.21 -12.69
N PRO A 251 -15.55 9.11 -11.69
CA PRO A 251 -14.67 10.29 -11.69
C PRO A 251 -13.18 9.95 -11.55
N VAL A 252 -12.82 8.69 -11.32
CA VAL A 252 -11.44 8.21 -11.10
C VAL A 252 -11.01 7.17 -12.13
N LYS A 253 -11.79 6.96 -13.19
CA LYS A 253 -11.60 5.94 -14.21
C LYS A 253 -10.19 5.89 -14.82
N ASP A 254 -9.51 7.03 -14.91
CA ASP A 254 -8.18 7.16 -15.52
C ASP A 254 -7.04 6.78 -14.56
N THR A 255 -7.27 6.83 -13.25
CA THR A 255 -6.20 6.64 -12.24
C THR A 255 -6.46 5.52 -11.25
N VAL A 256 -7.69 5.04 -11.12
CA VAL A 256 -8.06 4.06 -10.11
C VAL A 256 -7.45 2.68 -10.36
N VAL A 257 -7.07 1.98 -9.30
CA VAL A 257 -6.68 0.57 -9.31
C VAL A 257 -7.51 -0.24 -8.31
N THR A 258 -7.68 -1.52 -8.58
CA THR A 258 -8.37 -2.45 -7.68
C THR A 258 -7.56 -3.73 -7.49
N ASN A 259 -7.73 -4.36 -6.32
CA ASN A 259 -7.13 -5.66 -6.00
C ASN A 259 -7.92 -6.82 -6.63
N ASP A 260 -7.64 -8.05 -6.22
CA ASP A 260 -8.18 -9.31 -6.74
C ASP A 260 -9.27 -9.96 -5.85
N ARG A 261 -9.82 -9.23 -4.88
CA ARG A 261 -10.77 -9.77 -3.88
C ARG A 261 -12.22 -9.36 -4.16
N TRP A 262 -12.67 -9.61 -5.39
CA TRP A 262 -14.00 -9.23 -5.88
C TRP A 262 -15.00 -10.39 -5.91
N GLY A 263 -14.61 -11.53 -5.35
CA GLY A 263 -15.37 -12.78 -5.32
C GLY A 263 -14.45 -13.94 -4.95
N GLU A 264 -14.99 -15.01 -4.39
CA GLU A 264 -14.22 -16.20 -3.97
C GLU A 264 -13.44 -16.84 -5.13
N ASN A 265 -13.93 -16.66 -6.36
CA ASN A 265 -13.34 -17.16 -7.60
C ASN A 265 -12.32 -16.19 -8.23
N CYS A 266 -12.07 -15.01 -7.64
CA CYS A 266 -11.22 -13.97 -8.21
C CYS A 266 -9.78 -13.98 -7.70
N MET A 267 -9.58 -14.35 -6.44
CA MET A 267 -8.30 -14.19 -5.75
C MET A 267 -7.18 -14.95 -6.49
N CYS A 268 -6.04 -14.26 -6.68
CA CYS A 268 -4.89 -14.71 -7.46
C CYS A 268 -5.16 -14.98 -8.95
N LYS A 269 -6.30 -14.54 -9.49
CA LYS A 269 -6.70 -14.75 -10.90
C LYS A 269 -7.07 -13.46 -11.61
N HIS A 270 -7.91 -12.63 -11.01
CA HIS A 270 -8.59 -11.48 -11.61
C HIS A 270 -8.31 -10.17 -10.86
N GLY A 271 -8.65 -9.02 -11.42
CA GLY A 271 -8.51 -7.70 -10.78
C GLY A 271 -7.34 -6.89 -11.34
N GLY A 272 -7.17 -5.64 -10.90
CA GLY A 272 -6.09 -4.78 -11.42
C GLY A 272 -4.70 -5.27 -11.01
N PHE A 273 -4.56 -5.67 -9.75
CA PHE A 273 -3.36 -6.31 -9.20
C PHE A 273 -3.74 -7.46 -8.28
N LEU A 274 -2.83 -8.43 -8.13
CA LEU A 274 -3.06 -9.60 -7.29
C LEU A 274 -2.70 -9.33 -5.83
N THR A 275 -3.42 -9.94 -4.89
CA THR A 275 -3.00 -10.04 -3.49
C THR A 275 -2.76 -11.50 -3.14
N CYS A 276 -3.53 -12.45 -3.70
CA CYS A 276 -3.45 -13.91 -3.49
C CYS A 276 -3.65 -14.40 -2.04
N SER A 277 -2.99 -13.79 -1.06
CA SER A 277 -3.13 -14.00 0.38
C SER A 277 -2.54 -12.80 1.15
N ASP A 278 -2.80 -12.72 2.45
CA ASP A 278 -2.06 -11.80 3.32
C ASP A 278 -0.57 -12.16 3.31
N GLY A 279 0.31 -11.16 3.31
CA GLY A 279 1.76 -11.38 3.31
C GLY A 279 2.32 -11.97 2.00
N TYR A 280 1.54 -12.00 0.92
CA TYR A 280 1.91 -12.73 -0.30
C TYR A 280 3.21 -12.21 -0.93
N ASN A 281 4.11 -13.14 -1.21
CA ASN A 281 5.28 -12.91 -2.03
C ASN A 281 5.67 -14.21 -2.73
N PRO A 282 5.69 -14.25 -4.08
CA PRO A 282 5.98 -15.48 -4.82
C PRO A 282 7.44 -15.94 -4.70
N GLY A 283 8.34 -15.10 -4.19
CA GLY A 283 9.78 -15.38 -4.07
C GLY A 283 10.53 -15.45 -5.40
N LYS A 284 9.84 -15.16 -6.51
CA LYS A 284 10.33 -15.16 -7.89
C LYS A 284 9.61 -14.05 -8.67
N LEU A 285 10.09 -13.73 -9.87
CA LEU A 285 9.42 -12.75 -10.72
C LEU A 285 7.94 -13.13 -10.97
N SER A 286 7.03 -12.22 -10.61
CA SER A 286 5.62 -12.33 -10.96
C SER A 286 5.36 -11.68 -12.32
N THR A 287 4.62 -12.38 -13.18
CA THR A 287 4.19 -11.87 -14.50
C THR A 287 3.12 -10.79 -14.38
N ARG A 288 2.22 -10.93 -13.40
CA ARG A 288 1.24 -9.90 -13.05
C ARG A 288 1.72 -9.11 -11.84
N LYS A 289 1.40 -7.82 -11.83
CA LYS A 289 1.61 -6.97 -10.65
C LYS A 289 0.85 -7.54 -9.46
N PHE A 290 1.49 -7.58 -8.30
CA PHE A 290 0.85 -7.97 -7.04
C PHE A 290 1.12 -6.93 -5.95
N GLU A 291 0.36 -7.00 -4.87
CA GLU A 291 0.53 -6.19 -3.66
C GLU A 291 0.64 -7.12 -2.43
N ASN A 292 1.75 -6.98 -1.70
CA ASN A 292 1.95 -7.65 -0.42
C ASN A 292 1.30 -6.80 0.69
N ALA A 293 0.08 -7.13 1.08
CA ALA A 293 -0.56 -6.54 2.25
C ALA A 293 0.00 -7.20 3.52
N MET A 294 0.65 -6.43 4.39
CA MET A 294 1.30 -6.92 5.61
C MET A 294 0.97 -6.06 6.83
N LYS A 295 1.25 -6.58 8.03
CA LYS A 295 0.99 -5.92 9.30
C LYS A 295 2.29 -5.59 10.02
N LEU A 296 2.38 -4.43 10.69
CA LEU A 296 3.47 -4.17 11.64
C LEU A 296 3.30 -4.95 12.94
N ASP A 297 2.08 -5.17 13.40
CA ASP A 297 1.76 -6.16 14.42
C ASP A 297 1.53 -7.51 13.75
N ALA A 298 2.45 -8.46 13.97
CA ALA A 298 2.36 -9.80 13.38
C ALA A 298 1.06 -10.53 13.74
N SER A 299 0.34 -10.11 14.79
CA SER A 299 -0.85 -10.78 15.29
C SER A 299 -2.19 -10.16 14.86
N SER A 300 -2.27 -8.88 14.48
CA SER A 300 -3.56 -8.22 14.17
C SER A 300 -3.41 -7.06 13.19
N TRP A 301 -4.47 -6.81 12.41
CA TRP A 301 -4.59 -5.59 11.61
C TRP A 301 -5.07 -4.41 12.47
N GLY A 302 -6.07 -4.63 13.32
CA GLY A 302 -6.56 -3.63 14.28
C GLY A 302 -5.64 -3.41 15.49
N TYR A 303 -5.93 -2.37 16.27
CA TYR A 303 -5.20 -2.10 17.50
C TYR A 303 -5.56 -3.09 18.62
N ARG A 304 -4.55 -3.51 19.38
CA ARG A 304 -4.72 -4.25 20.63
C ARG A 304 -3.82 -3.70 21.73
N ARG A 305 -4.38 -3.52 22.92
CA ARG A 305 -3.69 -2.96 24.09
C ARG A 305 -2.68 -3.92 24.72
N ASP A 306 -2.76 -5.20 24.37
CA ASP A 306 -1.81 -6.24 24.77
C ASP A 306 -0.65 -6.44 23.78
N LEU A 307 -0.47 -5.49 22.84
CA LEU A 307 0.67 -5.46 21.93
C LEU A 307 1.99 -5.49 22.73
N ASN A 308 2.87 -6.40 22.34
CA ASN A 308 4.21 -6.51 22.89
C ASN A 308 5.23 -6.35 21.76
N LEU A 309 6.38 -5.75 22.06
CA LEU A 309 7.46 -5.53 21.09
C LEU A 309 7.85 -6.79 20.31
N LYS A 310 7.80 -7.98 20.93
CA LYS A 310 8.12 -9.25 20.25
C LYS A 310 7.20 -9.59 19.06
N PHE A 311 6.00 -9.01 19.03
CA PHE A 311 5.04 -9.17 17.93
C PHE A 311 5.14 -8.03 16.92
N THR A 312 5.87 -6.96 17.23
CA THR A 312 6.10 -5.87 16.28
C THR A 312 7.27 -6.22 15.38
N ILE A 313 7.07 -6.15 14.07
CA ILE A 313 8.13 -6.39 13.09
C ILE A 313 9.27 -5.39 13.30
N SER A 314 10.52 -5.87 13.29
CA SER A 314 11.70 -4.99 13.38
C SER A 314 11.89 -4.19 12.08
N ILE A 315 12.64 -3.10 12.14
CA ILE A 315 12.91 -2.29 10.94
C ILE A 315 13.70 -3.09 9.88
N GLU A 316 14.66 -3.91 10.29
CA GLU A 316 15.41 -4.80 9.39
C GLU A 316 14.45 -5.73 8.65
N LYS A 317 13.55 -6.38 9.38
CA LYS A 317 12.61 -7.33 8.79
C LYS A 317 11.61 -6.63 7.86
N LEU A 318 11.19 -5.42 8.22
CA LEU A 318 10.34 -4.58 7.36
C LEU A 318 11.04 -4.26 6.04
N LEU A 319 12.26 -3.71 6.08
CA LEU A 319 13.03 -3.35 4.88
C LEU A 319 13.36 -4.57 4.01
N GLN A 320 13.72 -5.71 4.62
CA GLN A 320 13.90 -6.97 3.89
C GLN A 320 12.63 -7.39 3.16
N THR A 321 11.46 -7.19 3.77
CA THR A 321 10.17 -7.54 3.16
C THR A 321 9.83 -6.59 2.01
N VAL A 322 10.05 -5.28 2.20
CA VAL A 322 9.89 -4.24 1.17
C VAL A 322 10.72 -4.57 -0.07
N VAL A 323 12.04 -4.76 0.12
CA VAL A 323 12.98 -5.03 -0.97
C VAL A 323 12.65 -6.33 -1.69
N LYS A 324 12.38 -7.41 -0.94
CA LYS A 324 12.00 -8.71 -1.52
C LYS A 324 10.73 -8.59 -2.35
N THR A 325 9.73 -7.85 -1.87
CA THR A 325 8.47 -7.65 -2.60
C THR A 325 8.68 -6.88 -3.90
N ILE A 326 9.40 -5.77 -3.86
CA ILE A 326 9.63 -4.93 -5.04
C ILE A 326 10.44 -5.69 -6.11
N SER A 327 11.46 -6.44 -5.69
CA SER A 327 12.30 -7.25 -6.57
C SER A 327 11.49 -8.30 -7.33
N CYS A 328 10.42 -8.85 -6.72
CA CYS A 328 9.51 -9.84 -7.32
C CYS A 328 8.40 -9.24 -8.21
N ASN A 329 8.42 -7.94 -8.51
CA ASN A 329 7.36 -7.18 -9.21
C ASN A 329 6.17 -6.75 -8.34
N GLY A 330 6.32 -6.75 -7.02
CA GLY A 330 5.26 -6.36 -6.10
C GLY A 330 5.26 -4.87 -5.75
N ASN A 331 4.11 -4.40 -5.27
CA ASN A 331 4.02 -3.30 -4.30
C ASN A 331 3.82 -3.88 -2.90
N ILE A 332 4.01 -3.08 -1.86
CA ILE A 332 3.80 -3.47 -0.47
C ILE A 332 2.87 -2.48 0.21
N LEU A 333 1.90 -3.00 0.97
CA LEU A 333 0.91 -2.24 1.70
C LEU A 333 1.04 -2.55 3.19
N ILE A 334 1.57 -1.60 3.95
CA ILE A 334 2.02 -1.80 5.33
C ILE A 334 0.95 -1.27 6.29
N ASN A 335 0.35 -2.15 7.07
CA ASN A 335 -0.74 -1.79 7.97
C ASN A 335 -0.28 -1.25 9.32
N VAL A 336 -0.99 -0.21 9.77
CA VAL A 336 -1.04 0.28 11.14
C VAL A 336 -2.45 0.17 11.71
N GLY A 337 -2.54 -0.14 13.01
CA GLY A 337 -3.78 -0.14 13.78
C GLY A 337 -3.79 1.00 14.80
N PRO A 338 -4.51 2.10 14.55
CA PRO A 338 -4.68 3.20 15.50
C PRO A 338 -5.56 2.83 16.70
N THR A 339 -5.32 3.49 17.85
CA THR A 339 -6.14 3.32 19.07
C THR A 339 -7.56 3.83 18.85
N LYS A 340 -8.50 3.49 19.72
CA LYS A 340 -9.89 3.95 19.60
C LYS A 340 -10.04 5.48 19.59
N GLU A 341 -9.09 6.20 20.21
CA GLU A 341 -9.03 7.67 20.28
C GLU A 341 -8.38 8.32 19.04
N GLY A 342 -7.87 7.52 18.10
CA GLY A 342 -7.26 8.00 16.86
C GLY A 342 -5.77 8.33 16.96
N THR A 343 -5.05 7.77 17.92
CA THR A 343 -3.57 7.87 17.98
C THR A 343 -2.92 6.69 17.26
N ILE A 344 -1.85 6.94 16.50
CA ILE A 344 -1.00 5.86 15.99
C ILE A 344 -0.04 5.46 17.11
N PRO A 345 0.02 4.18 17.53
CA PRO A 345 0.97 3.74 18.54
C PRO A 345 2.41 4.16 18.19
N PRO A 346 3.17 4.77 19.13
CA PRO A 346 4.50 5.31 18.83
C PRO A 346 5.48 4.32 18.19
N ILE A 347 5.35 3.03 18.53
CA ILE A 347 6.18 1.97 17.92
C ILE A 347 5.92 1.79 16.42
N PHE A 348 4.68 2.00 15.96
CA PHE A 348 4.36 1.97 14.54
C PHE A 348 4.88 3.21 13.83
N GLU A 349 4.70 4.40 14.43
CA GLU A 349 5.29 5.64 13.90
C GLU A 349 6.81 5.54 13.79
N GLU A 350 7.49 4.98 14.80
CA GLU A 350 8.94 4.76 14.79
C GLU A 350 9.36 3.91 13.56
N ARG A 351 8.70 2.75 13.33
CA ARG A 351 9.00 1.89 12.17
C ARG A 351 8.77 2.60 10.84
N LEU A 352 7.68 3.36 10.74
CA LEU A 352 7.36 4.12 9.54
C LEU A 352 8.42 5.21 9.27
N ARG A 353 8.79 6.01 10.27
CA ARG A 353 9.80 7.06 10.11
C ARG A 353 11.20 6.50 9.87
N GLN A 354 11.56 5.38 10.49
CA GLN A 354 12.81 4.65 10.21
C GLN A 354 12.88 4.20 8.76
N MET A 355 11.81 3.58 8.24
CA MET A 355 11.70 3.22 6.83
C MET A 355 11.84 4.45 5.93
N GLY A 356 11.19 5.55 6.29
CA GLY A 356 11.31 6.84 5.61
C GLY A 356 12.72 7.38 5.53
N SER A 357 13.45 7.38 6.65
CA SER A 357 14.86 7.77 6.72
C SER A 357 15.72 6.94 5.77
N TRP A 358 15.51 5.62 5.74
CA TRP A 358 16.21 4.73 4.81
C TRP A 358 15.85 5.02 3.34
N LEU A 359 14.58 5.34 3.04
CA LEU A 359 14.11 5.68 1.69
C LEU A 359 14.59 7.05 1.20
N GLN A 360 14.92 7.99 2.08
CA GLN A 360 15.55 9.26 1.67
C GLN A 360 16.91 9.02 1.01
N VAL A 361 17.62 7.98 1.47
CA VAL A 361 18.94 7.59 0.95
C VAL A 361 18.80 6.66 -0.26
N ASN A 362 17.96 5.63 -0.13
CA ASN A 362 17.92 4.51 -1.06
C ASN A 362 16.71 4.54 -2.02
N GLY A 363 15.90 5.59 -1.97
CA GLY A 363 14.67 5.72 -2.75
C GLY A 363 14.87 5.64 -4.26
N GLU A 364 16.07 5.98 -4.77
CA GLU A 364 16.43 5.82 -6.19
C GLU A 364 16.29 4.37 -6.66
N ALA A 365 16.65 3.40 -5.82
CA ALA A 365 16.57 1.97 -6.12
C ALA A 365 15.14 1.40 -5.96
N VAL A 366 14.27 2.12 -5.26
CA VAL A 366 12.91 1.67 -4.93
C VAL A 366 11.90 2.28 -5.90
N TYR A 367 11.75 3.59 -5.90
CA TYR A 367 10.73 4.25 -6.71
C TYR A 367 11.10 4.21 -8.19
N TYR A 368 10.09 4.08 -9.05
CA TYR A 368 10.25 3.96 -10.51
C TYR A 368 11.06 2.73 -10.97
N SER A 369 11.55 1.90 -10.05
CA SER A 369 12.33 0.72 -10.42
C SER A 369 11.47 -0.36 -11.06
N ARG A 370 12.14 -1.30 -11.71
CA ARG A 370 11.57 -2.53 -12.25
C ARG A 370 12.33 -3.72 -11.69
N PRO A 371 11.70 -4.91 -11.62
CA PRO A 371 12.43 -6.15 -11.39
C PRO A 371 13.58 -6.29 -12.39
N TRP A 372 14.75 -6.71 -11.91
CA TRP A 372 15.84 -7.12 -12.79
C TRP A 372 15.62 -8.57 -13.26
N VAL A 373 16.44 -9.04 -14.21
CA VAL A 373 16.35 -10.42 -14.73
C VAL A 373 16.63 -11.48 -13.66
N HIS A 374 17.36 -11.10 -12.61
CA HIS A 374 17.52 -11.88 -11.38
C HIS A 374 16.87 -11.13 -10.21
N GLN A 375 16.08 -11.84 -9.38
CA GLN A 375 15.46 -11.25 -8.18
C GLN A 375 16.43 -11.16 -7.00
N ASN A 376 17.28 -12.18 -6.85
CA ASN A 376 18.25 -12.31 -5.78
C ASN A 376 19.56 -12.88 -6.31
N ASP A 377 20.61 -12.75 -5.50
CA ASP A 377 21.93 -13.26 -5.86
C ASP A 377 22.07 -14.76 -5.61
N THR A 378 22.96 -15.40 -6.37
CA THR A 378 23.22 -16.84 -6.32
C THR A 378 24.36 -17.23 -5.39
N LEU A 379 25.23 -16.29 -5.00
CA LEU A 379 26.38 -16.55 -4.13
C LEU A 379 26.21 -15.98 -2.73
N THR A 380 25.74 -14.73 -2.60
CA THR A 380 25.54 -14.10 -1.29
C THR A 380 24.05 -14.10 -0.90
N PRO A 381 23.65 -14.87 0.12
CA PRO A 381 22.29 -14.80 0.66
C PRO A 381 21.95 -13.39 1.16
N GLY A 382 20.68 -13.00 1.05
CA GLY A 382 20.25 -11.68 1.50
C GLY A 382 20.61 -10.54 0.55
N VAL A 383 21.00 -10.85 -0.70
CA VAL A 383 21.14 -9.87 -1.77
C VAL A 383 19.95 -9.95 -2.74
N TRP A 384 19.27 -8.83 -2.93
CA TRP A 384 18.12 -8.70 -3.83
C TRP A 384 18.34 -7.58 -4.85
N TYR A 385 17.64 -7.66 -5.98
CA TYR A 385 17.90 -6.76 -7.10
C TYR A 385 16.67 -6.05 -7.64
N THR A 386 16.88 -4.79 -8.01
CA THR A 386 16.01 -4.03 -8.91
C THR A 386 16.85 -3.36 -9.99
N GLN A 387 16.20 -2.79 -11.00
CA GLN A 387 16.87 -2.03 -12.05
C GLN A 387 16.15 -0.71 -12.37
N ARG A 388 16.92 0.25 -12.88
CA ARG A 388 16.42 1.46 -13.54
C ARG A 388 17.13 1.66 -14.87
N LYS A 389 16.36 1.47 -15.94
CA LYS A 389 16.88 1.57 -17.31
C LYS A 389 17.34 2.99 -17.63
N GLU A 390 16.67 4.02 -17.08
CA GLU A 390 17.06 5.42 -17.33
C GLU A 390 18.48 5.72 -16.82
N PHE A 391 18.94 4.99 -15.82
CA PHE A 391 20.27 5.14 -15.23
C PHE A 391 21.26 4.06 -15.66
N ASN A 392 20.85 3.17 -16.56
CA ASN A 392 21.60 1.95 -16.91
C ASN A 392 22.14 1.22 -15.67
N ALA A 393 21.29 1.10 -14.64
CA ALA A 393 21.69 0.70 -13.30
C ALA A 393 20.91 -0.50 -12.77
N VAL A 394 21.63 -1.42 -12.14
CA VAL A 394 21.11 -2.49 -11.29
C VAL A 394 21.47 -2.16 -9.85
N TYR A 395 20.52 -2.30 -8.94
CA TYR A 395 20.70 -2.01 -7.52
C TYR A 395 20.70 -3.30 -6.74
N ALA A 396 21.80 -3.57 -6.02
CA ALA A 396 21.95 -4.71 -5.13
C ALA A 396 21.66 -4.27 -3.69
N PHE A 397 20.53 -4.70 -3.15
CA PHE A 397 20.15 -4.51 -1.76
C PHE A 397 20.80 -5.61 -0.92
N VAL A 398 21.63 -5.25 0.05
CA VAL A 398 22.41 -6.16 0.88
C VAL A 398 21.94 -6.03 2.32
N TYR A 399 21.46 -7.14 2.90
CA TYR A 399 20.89 -7.16 4.25
C TYR A 399 21.94 -6.95 5.35
N ASP A 400 23.11 -7.55 5.19
CA ASP A 400 24.19 -7.50 6.17
C ASP A 400 25.43 -6.84 5.55
N TRP A 401 26.11 -5.96 6.31
CA TRP A 401 27.28 -5.27 5.78
C TRP A 401 28.40 -6.29 5.48
N PRO A 402 28.89 -6.37 4.23
CA PRO A 402 29.90 -7.35 3.85
C PRO A 402 31.27 -7.04 4.47
N GLU A 403 31.91 -8.04 5.08
CA GLU A 403 33.27 -7.92 5.59
C GLU A 403 34.30 -8.14 4.49
N GLY A 404 34.92 -7.06 4.02
CA GLY A 404 36.05 -7.07 3.09
C GLY A 404 35.70 -7.32 1.62
N VAL A 405 34.88 -8.33 1.30
CA VAL A 405 34.47 -8.62 -0.09
C VAL A 405 33.00 -9.03 -0.16
N LEU A 406 32.24 -8.37 -1.03
CA LEU A 406 30.89 -8.79 -1.43
C LEU A 406 30.97 -9.61 -2.71
N LYS A 407 30.55 -10.89 -2.65
CA LYS A 407 30.61 -11.81 -3.80
C LYS A 407 29.24 -11.95 -4.45
N LEU A 408 29.09 -11.48 -5.68
CA LEU A 408 27.84 -11.56 -6.42
C LEU A 408 27.98 -12.56 -7.57
N GLY A 409 26.99 -13.42 -7.76
CA GLY A 409 27.00 -14.43 -8.83
C GLY A 409 26.15 -14.08 -10.05
N ALA A 410 25.20 -13.14 -9.92
CA ALA A 410 24.32 -12.75 -11.02
C ALA A 410 24.88 -11.64 -11.93
N PRO A 411 25.50 -10.55 -11.42
CA PRO A 411 26.01 -9.46 -12.26
C PRO A 411 27.23 -9.87 -13.10
N VAL A 412 27.23 -9.45 -14.37
CA VAL A 412 28.38 -9.58 -15.28
C VAL A 412 28.90 -8.18 -15.60
N PRO A 413 30.10 -7.80 -15.13
CA PRO A 413 30.64 -6.48 -15.36
C PRO A 413 31.28 -6.34 -16.74
N THR A 414 31.26 -5.12 -17.28
CA THR A 414 32.00 -4.69 -18.46
C THR A 414 33.22 -3.86 -18.05
N SER A 415 34.03 -3.44 -19.03
CA SER A 415 35.12 -2.48 -18.80
C SER A 415 34.65 -1.09 -18.38
N GLN A 416 33.35 -0.79 -18.51
CA GLN A 416 32.73 0.47 -18.12
C GLN A 416 31.93 0.37 -16.81
N THR A 417 31.91 -0.80 -16.17
CA THR A 417 31.14 -0.99 -14.95
C THR A 417 31.65 -0.09 -13.84
N GLN A 418 30.72 0.56 -13.15
CA GLN A 418 31.00 1.28 -11.91
C GLN A 418 30.14 0.72 -10.79
N VAL A 419 30.76 0.61 -9.61
CA VAL A 419 30.12 0.14 -8.39
C VAL A 419 30.18 1.27 -7.38
N THR A 420 29.04 1.74 -6.92
CA THR A 420 28.93 2.81 -5.91
C THR A 420 27.94 2.40 -4.82
N LEU A 421 27.98 3.07 -3.67
CA LEU A 421 27.03 2.88 -2.58
C LEU A 421 26.09 4.09 -2.53
N LEU A 422 24.78 3.86 -2.57
CA LEU A 422 23.82 4.96 -2.47
C LEU A 422 23.98 5.72 -1.15
N GLY A 423 23.87 7.05 -1.23
CA GLY A 423 24.06 7.96 -0.09
C GLY A 423 25.52 8.24 0.28
N SER A 424 26.48 7.49 -0.24
CA SER A 424 27.92 7.79 -0.06
C SER A 424 28.41 8.67 -1.21
N TYR A 425 29.25 9.66 -0.92
CA TYR A 425 29.74 10.59 -1.93
C TYR A 425 30.89 9.96 -2.75
N ASN A 426 30.61 9.73 -4.04
CA ASN A 426 31.54 9.70 -5.17
C ASN A 426 32.73 8.72 -5.18
N GLN A 427 32.84 7.77 -4.26
CA GLN A 427 33.89 6.74 -4.36
C GLN A 427 33.35 5.47 -5.01
N ALA A 428 33.88 5.15 -6.20
CA ALA A 428 33.66 3.85 -6.81
C ALA A 428 34.44 2.77 -6.05
N PHE A 429 33.77 1.65 -5.76
CA PHE A 429 34.39 0.48 -5.18
C PHE A 429 35.20 -0.24 -6.27
N THR A 430 36.37 -0.77 -5.88
CA THR A 430 37.15 -1.63 -6.78
C THR A 430 36.54 -3.03 -6.79
N TYR A 431 36.74 -3.77 -7.87
CA TYR A 431 36.23 -5.12 -7.98
C TYR A 431 37.18 -6.01 -8.78
N THR A 432 37.02 -7.33 -8.61
CA THR A 432 37.57 -8.34 -9.51
C THR A 432 36.42 -9.17 -10.08
N TYR A 433 36.62 -9.76 -11.26
CA TYR A 433 35.63 -10.62 -11.90
C TYR A 433 36.27 -11.92 -12.35
N GLU A 434 35.66 -13.03 -11.92
CA GLU A 434 35.99 -14.38 -12.33
C GLU A 434 34.85 -14.85 -13.26
N PRO A 435 35.06 -14.89 -14.59
CA PRO A 435 34.00 -15.19 -15.55
C PRO A 435 33.24 -16.48 -15.25
N GLY A 436 31.91 -16.37 -15.18
CA GLY A 436 31.02 -17.49 -14.84
C GLY A 436 31.09 -17.99 -13.39
N GLN A 437 31.87 -17.32 -12.53
CA GLN A 437 32.03 -17.68 -11.12
C GLN A 437 31.56 -16.55 -10.20
N SER A 438 32.25 -15.42 -10.17
CA SER A 438 31.99 -14.39 -9.15
C SER A 438 32.38 -12.97 -9.59
N PHE A 439 31.53 -12.01 -9.22
CA PHE A 439 31.79 -10.58 -9.25
C PHE A 439 32.08 -10.11 -7.82
N ASN A 440 33.36 -9.86 -7.52
CA ASN A 440 33.85 -9.62 -6.18
C ASN A 440 34.10 -8.12 -5.98
N ILE A 441 33.22 -7.45 -5.24
CA ILE A 441 33.35 -6.04 -4.90
C ILE A 441 34.18 -5.92 -3.62
N ASN A 442 35.29 -5.19 -3.67
CA ASN A 442 36.13 -4.95 -2.49
C ASN A 442 35.52 -3.86 -1.62
N ILE A 443 35.29 -4.17 -0.36
CA ILE A 443 34.60 -3.32 0.61
C ILE A 443 35.65 -2.72 1.55
N PRO A 444 35.96 -1.41 1.42
CA PRO A 444 36.87 -0.75 2.34
C PRO A 444 36.22 -0.62 3.72
N THR A 445 37.05 -0.39 4.75
CA THR A 445 36.55 0.04 6.05
C THR A 445 35.90 1.42 5.92
N ILE A 446 34.59 1.49 6.10
CA ILE A 446 33.85 2.76 6.14
C ILE A 446 33.62 3.14 7.60
N PRO A 447 34.07 4.33 8.04
CA PRO A 447 33.79 4.83 9.38
C PRO A 447 32.28 4.95 9.62
N PHE A 448 31.82 4.69 10.86
CA PHE A 448 30.40 4.75 11.21
C PHE A 448 29.73 6.09 10.83
N ASN A 449 30.42 7.21 11.00
CA ASN A 449 29.91 8.54 10.64
C ASN A 449 29.87 8.82 9.12
N GLN A 450 30.35 7.90 8.30
CA GLN A 450 30.27 7.94 6.83
C GLN A 450 29.31 6.88 6.28
N MET A 451 28.71 6.04 7.15
CA MET A 451 27.69 5.09 6.72
C MET A 451 26.44 5.85 6.28
N PRO A 452 25.93 5.63 5.07
CA PRO A 452 24.88 6.47 4.50
C PRO A 452 23.50 6.19 5.14
N CYS A 453 23.31 4.99 5.68
CA CYS A 453 22.08 4.54 6.32
C CYS A 453 22.35 3.33 7.22
N GLU A 454 21.34 2.97 8.01
CA GLU A 454 21.32 1.78 8.88
C GLU A 454 20.53 0.63 8.24
N TRP A 455 20.64 -0.56 8.84
CA TRP A 455 19.83 -1.78 8.61
C TRP A 455 19.96 -2.52 7.28
N LEU A 456 20.12 -1.81 6.16
CA LEU A 456 20.22 -2.39 4.82
C LEU A 456 20.97 -1.42 3.89
N TRP A 457 21.84 -1.93 3.01
CA TRP A 457 22.67 -1.10 2.13
C TRP A 457 22.41 -1.37 0.66
N VAL A 458 22.60 -0.36 -0.20
CA VAL A 458 22.30 -0.48 -1.63
C VAL A 458 23.50 -0.10 -2.49
N PHE A 459 24.05 -1.10 -3.16
CA PHE A 459 25.09 -0.89 -4.17
C PHE A 459 24.44 -0.63 -5.53
N LYS A 460 24.84 0.47 -6.17
CA LYS A 460 24.44 0.81 -7.54
C LYS A 460 25.53 0.32 -8.50
N LEU A 461 25.15 -0.60 -9.39
CA LEU A 461 25.98 -1.22 -10.40
C LEU A 461 25.55 -0.66 -11.77
N THR A 462 26.39 0.14 -12.43
CA THR A 462 26.06 0.69 -13.75
C THR A 462 26.83 -0.01 -14.85
N ASN A 463 26.29 -0.05 -16.08
CA ASN A 463 26.95 -0.60 -17.26
C ASN A 463 27.37 -2.07 -17.08
N LEU A 464 26.48 -2.89 -16.53
CA LEU A 464 26.59 -4.36 -16.60
C LEU A 464 26.23 -4.84 -18.02
N GLU A 465 26.59 -6.08 -18.34
CA GLU A 465 26.21 -6.75 -19.60
C GLU A 465 24.70 -6.95 -19.75
#